data_AF-A0AAP0CNA4-F1
#
_entry.id   AF-A0AAP0CNA4-F1
#
_cell.length_a   1.000
_cell.length_b   1.000
_cell.length_c   1.000
_cell.angle_alpha   90.00
_cell.angle_beta   90.00
_cell.angle_gamma   90.00
#
_symmetry.space_group_name_H-M   'P 1'
#
loop_
_entity.id
_entity.type
_entity.pdbx_description
1 polymer ?
#
loop_
_entity_poly.entity_id
_entity_poly.type
_entity_poly.pdbx_seq_one_letter_code
_entity_poly.pdbx_strand_id
1 'polypeptide(L)'
;MAGVHPFIPKDLILPDYVPIVLSQSTILGVYTSASLLVVSFVWILAGRFPKISKVDKILMCWWVFTGLTHMILEGYFVFTPEFFKQKSPTYLAEVWKEYSKGDSRYVGRDSAVIAVEGITAVLEGPASILAAYAIATRKPYSHLLQIAIALGQLYGTAVYFITSYLEGDNFAASTYYYYFYYVVMNSFWIWIPSLIVIRSWKKICAAVHIQEQKRSKTR
;
A
#
# COMPACT_ATOMS: atom_id res chain seq x y z
N MET A 1 -24.80 -19.54 15.89
CA MET A 1 -24.44 -18.56 16.95
C MET A 1 -23.32 -17.71 16.39
N ALA A 2 -23.39 -16.38 16.52
CA ALA A 2 -22.25 -15.52 16.16
C ALA A 2 -21.06 -15.93 17.02
N GLY A 3 -19.94 -16.31 16.40
CA GLY A 3 -18.73 -16.68 17.14
C GLY A 3 -18.14 -15.47 17.84
N VAL A 4 -17.61 -15.65 19.06
CA VAL A 4 -16.92 -14.57 19.79
C VAL A 4 -15.65 -14.18 19.01
N HIS A 5 -15.58 -12.92 18.57
CA HIS A 5 -14.44 -12.37 17.83
C HIS A 5 -13.94 -11.04 18.42
N PRO A 6 -12.67 -10.66 18.17
CA PRO A 6 -12.10 -9.44 18.74
C PRO A 6 -12.51 -8.14 18.02
N PHE A 7 -13.08 -8.25 16.82
CA PHE A 7 -13.42 -7.12 15.93
C PHE A 7 -14.58 -6.25 16.46
N ILE A 8 -14.74 -5.08 15.84
CA ILE A 8 -15.75 -4.05 16.16
C ILE A 8 -16.52 -3.70 14.87
N PRO A 9 -17.86 -3.64 14.90
CA PRO A 9 -18.71 -3.79 16.06
C PRO A 9 -18.84 -5.24 16.53
N LYS A 10 -19.30 -5.45 17.78
CA LYS A 10 -19.33 -6.78 18.43
C LYS A 10 -20.44 -7.70 17.92
N ASP A 11 -21.41 -7.13 17.22
CA ASP A 11 -22.51 -7.81 16.55
C ASP A 11 -22.20 -8.19 15.09
N LEU A 12 -20.97 -7.93 14.61
CA LEU A 12 -20.53 -8.36 13.29
C LEU A 12 -20.68 -9.87 13.13
N ILE A 13 -21.32 -10.30 12.04
CA ILE A 13 -21.62 -11.72 11.83
C ILE A 13 -20.48 -12.36 11.04
N LEU A 14 -19.58 -13.04 11.74
CA LEU A 14 -18.48 -13.81 11.14
C LEU A 14 -18.71 -15.32 11.36
N PRO A 15 -19.47 -15.99 10.46
CA PRO A 15 -19.69 -17.43 10.59
C PRO A 15 -18.37 -18.17 10.42
N ASP A 16 -18.19 -19.25 11.17
CA ASP A 16 -16.99 -20.10 11.13
C ASP A 16 -15.67 -19.36 11.37
N TYR A 17 -15.70 -18.23 12.08
CA TYR A 17 -14.49 -17.49 12.44
C TYR A 17 -13.50 -18.38 13.20
N VAL A 18 -12.27 -18.44 12.68
CA VAL A 18 -11.15 -19.10 13.32
C VAL A 18 -10.21 -18.06 13.93
N PRO A 19 -9.99 -18.07 15.26
CA PRO A 19 -9.08 -17.15 15.93
C PRO A 19 -7.67 -17.12 15.33
N ILE A 20 -6.96 -16.01 15.57
CA ILE A 20 -5.55 -15.89 15.19
C ILE A 20 -4.72 -16.87 16.02
N VAL A 21 -3.77 -17.56 15.37
CA VAL A 21 -2.87 -18.54 15.99
C VAL A 21 -1.48 -17.93 16.20
N LEU A 22 -1.03 -17.10 15.26
CA LEU A 22 0.25 -16.41 15.36
C LEU A 22 0.18 -15.24 16.34
N SER A 23 1.26 -15.06 17.09
CA SER A 23 1.41 -13.86 17.92
C SER A 23 1.63 -12.63 17.05
N GLN A 24 1.20 -11.46 17.54
CA GLN A 24 1.42 -10.19 16.86
C GLN A 24 2.91 -9.93 16.56
N SER A 25 3.81 -10.25 17.50
CA SER A 25 5.26 -10.06 17.30
C SER A 25 5.82 -10.98 16.22
N THR A 26 5.31 -12.21 16.08
CA THR A 26 5.65 -13.11 14.97
C THR A 26 5.24 -12.51 13.63
N ILE A 27 4.00 -12.00 13.55
CA ILE A 27 3.47 -11.37 12.32
C ILE A 27 4.30 -10.14 11.95
N LEU A 28 4.47 -9.20 12.88
CA LEU A 28 5.26 -7.99 12.62
C LEU A 28 6.73 -8.31 12.33
N GLY A 29 7.30 -9.31 13.00
CA GLY A 29 8.68 -9.76 12.79
C GLY A 29 8.89 -10.30 11.38
N VAL A 30 8.06 -11.25 10.95
CA VAL A 30 8.15 -11.83 9.59
C VAL A 30 7.91 -10.78 8.52
N TYR A 31 6.88 -9.94 8.69
CA TYR A 31 6.60 -8.85 7.74
C TYR A 31 7.77 -7.86 7.63
N THR A 32 8.32 -7.44 8.76
CA THR A 32 9.46 -6.50 8.79
C THR A 32 10.70 -7.12 8.16
N SER A 33 11.04 -8.37 8.49
CA SER A 33 12.17 -9.08 7.90
C SER A 33 12.02 -9.23 6.38
N ALA A 34 10.85 -9.66 5.90
CA ALA A 34 10.58 -9.78 4.47
C ALA A 34 10.70 -8.41 3.76
N SER A 35 10.16 -7.36 4.35
CA SER A 35 10.23 -5.99 3.82
C SER A 35 11.67 -5.48 3.72
N LEU A 36 12.48 -5.70 4.77
CA LEU A 36 13.89 -5.32 4.78
C LEU A 36 14.72 -6.09 3.76
N LEU A 37 14.42 -7.38 3.56
CA LEU A 37 15.06 -8.21 2.54
C LEU A 37 14.75 -7.67 1.14
N VAL A 38 13.49 -7.37 0.84
CA VAL A 38 13.07 -6.76 -0.44
C VAL A 38 13.77 -5.42 -0.66
N VAL A 39 13.72 -4.51 0.32
CA VAL A 39 14.33 -3.18 0.21
C VAL A 39 15.83 -3.29 -0.01
N SER A 40 16.51 -4.16 0.74
CA SER A 40 17.96 -4.39 0.62
C SER A 40 18.33 -5.00 -0.73
N PHE A 41 17.57 -5.99 -1.21
CA PHE A 41 17.76 -6.59 -2.53
C PHE A 41 17.61 -5.55 -3.64
N VAL A 42 16.53 -4.76 -3.62
CA VAL A 42 16.29 -3.70 -4.60
C VAL A 42 17.37 -2.63 -4.53
N TRP A 43 17.83 -2.25 -3.34
CA TRP A 43 18.91 -1.28 -3.17
C TRP A 43 20.22 -1.73 -3.82
N ILE A 44 20.60 -2.99 -3.59
CA ILE A 44 21.80 -3.61 -4.17
C ILE A 44 21.65 -3.71 -5.69
N LEU A 45 20.51 -4.21 -6.18
CA LEU A 45 20.22 -4.32 -7.61
C LEU A 45 20.25 -2.95 -8.29
N ALA A 46 19.62 -1.94 -7.69
CA ALA A 46 19.61 -0.57 -8.17
C ALA A 46 21.04 -0.03 -8.29
N GLY A 47 21.94 -0.39 -7.36
CA GLY A 47 23.36 -0.04 -7.39
C GLY A 47 24.14 -0.55 -8.61
N ARG A 48 23.62 -1.54 -9.34
CA ARG A 48 24.25 -2.07 -10.56
C ARG A 48 23.94 -1.22 -11.81
N PHE A 49 22.95 -0.33 -11.75
CA PHE A 49 22.64 0.56 -12.88
C PHE A 49 23.59 1.77 -12.90
N PRO A 50 24.28 2.04 -14.03
CA PRO A 50 25.23 3.14 -14.13
C PRO A 50 24.50 4.48 -14.00
N LYS A 51 25.09 5.45 -13.28
CA LYS A 51 24.57 6.83 -13.11
C LYS A 51 23.17 6.92 -12.48
N ILE A 52 22.79 5.99 -11.61
CA ILE A 52 21.55 6.09 -10.83
C ILE A 52 21.76 6.98 -9.60
N SER A 53 20.84 7.90 -9.31
CA SER A 53 20.96 8.76 -8.13
C SER A 53 20.52 8.03 -6.86
N LYS A 54 20.98 8.48 -5.68
CA LYS A 54 20.52 7.93 -4.40
C LYS A 54 19.00 8.04 -4.25
N VAL A 55 18.41 9.14 -4.70
CA VAL A 55 16.95 9.34 -4.65
C VAL A 55 16.23 8.33 -5.54
N ASP A 56 16.76 8.05 -6.73
CA ASP A 56 16.15 7.06 -7.62
C ASP A 56 16.21 5.65 -7.03
N LYS A 57 17.29 5.30 -6.31
CA LYS A 57 17.35 4.03 -5.55
C LYS A 57 16.28 3.96 -4.47
N ILE A 58 16.11 5.03 -3.68
CA ILE A 58 15.07 5.11 -2.64
C ILE A 58 13.68 4.93 -3.27
N LEU A 59 13.41 5.63 -4.38
CA LEU A 59 12.15 5.52 -5.10
C LEU A 59 11.94 4.11 -5.66
N MET A 60 12.96 3.46 -6.21
CA MET A 60 12.86 2.06 -6.64
C MET A 60 12.52 1.12 -5.48
N CYS A 61 13.16 1.29 -4.31
CA CYS A 61 12.84 0.52 -3.11
C CYS A 61 11.39 0.72 -2.69
N TRP A 62 10.92 1.98 -2.64
CA TRP A 62 9.52 2.31 -2.34
C TRP A 62 8.56 1.65 -3.32
N TRP A 63 8.75 1.87 -4.63
CA TRP A 63 7.84 1.34 -5.64
C TRP A 63 7.79 -0.18 -5.70
N VAL A 64 8.91 -0.88 -5.48
CA VAL A 64 8.89 -2.34 -5.40
C VAL A 64 8.20 -2.80 -4.12
N PHE A 65 8.50 -2.19 -2.98
CA PHE A 65 7.84 -2.50 -1.71
C PHE A 65 6.32 -2.32 -1.83
N THR A 66 5.88 -1.14 -2.25
CA THR A 66 4.47 -0.79 -2.44
C THR A 66 3.80 -1.71 -3.47
N GLY A 67 4.47 -1.99 -4.59
CA GLY A 67 3.96 -2.91 -5.61
C GLY A 67 3.70 -4.31 -5.07
N LEU A 68 4.62 -4.85 -4.26
CA LEU A 68 4.46 -6.16 -3.63
C LEU A 68 3.40 -6.15 -2.52
N THR A 69 3.28 -5.08 -1.75
CA THR A 69 2.20 -4.93 -0.76
C THR A 69 0.84 -5.01 -1.45
N HIS A 70 0.62 -4.20 -2.49
CA HIS A 70 -0.63 -4.20 -3.24
C HIS A 70 -0.91 -5.57 -3.90
N MET A 71 0.08 -6.14 -4.59
CA MET A 71 -0.15 -7.39 -5.34
C MET A 71 -0.29 -8.63 -4.44
N ILE A 72 0.49 -8.73 -3.36
CA ILE A 72 0.56 -9.93 -2.53
C ILE A 72 -0.36 -9.82 -1.32
N LEU A 73 -0.25 -8.74 -0.55
CA LEU A 73 -1.03 -8.60 0.69
C LEU A 73 -2.47 -8.24 0.33
N GLU A 74 -2.68 -7.11 -0.33
CA GLU A 74 -4.02 -6.62 -0.66
C GLU A 74 -4.70 -7.53 -1.69
N GLY A 75 -3.94 -8.00 -2.69
CA GLY A 75 -4.40 -9.03 -3.61
C GLY A 75 -4.89 -10.29 -2.90
N TYR A 76 -4.17 -10.79 -1.89
CA TYR A 76 -4.65 -11.93 -1.10
C TYR A 76 -5.96 -11.62 -0.38
N PHE A 77 -6.09 -10.43 0.23
CA PHE A 77 -7.33 -10.01 0.89
C PHE A 77 -8.51 -9.95 -0.08
N VAL A 78 -8.32 -9.36 -1.25
CA VAL A 78 -9.37 -9.19 -2.26
C VAL A 78 -9.83 -10.55 -2.80
N PHE A 79 -8.87 -11.42 -3.16
CA PHE A 79 -9.14 -12.70 -3.83
C PHE A 79 -9.36 -13.88 -2.87
N THR A 80 -9.24 -13.67 -1.55
CA THR A 80 -9.51 -14.69 -0.52
C THR A 80 -10.56 -14.18 0.47
N PRO A 81 -11.83 -14.03 0.05
CA PRO A 81 -12.88 -13.41 0.88
C PRO A 81 -13.11 -14.14 2.22
N GLU A 82 -12.86 -15.45 2.26
CA GLU A 82 -13.10 -16.31 3.41
C GLU A 82 -11.82 -16.59 4.22
N PHE A 83 -10.82 -15.71 4.16
CA PHE A 83 -9.53 -15.92 4.83
C PHE A 83 -9.68 -16.17 6.35
N PHE A 84 -10.70 -15.59 7.00
CA PHE A 84 -10.95 -15.72 8.43
C PHE A 84 -11.58 -17.06 8.84
N LYS A 85 -12.03 -17.88 7.88
CA LYS A 85 -12.60 -19.23 8.13
C LYS A 85 -11.58 -20.35 8.04
N GLN A 86 -10.34 -20.04 7.65
CA GLN A 86 -9.32 -21.07 7.40
C GLN A 86 -8.89 -21.77 8.70
N LYS A 87 -9.17 -23.08 8.80
CA LYS A 87 -8.78 -23.93 9.94
C LYS A 87 -7.27 -24.14 10.04
N SER A 88 -6.58 -24.13 8.89
CA SER A 88 -5.12 -24.12 8.78
C SER A 88 -4.72 -22.84 8.04
N PRO A 89 -4.72 -21.69 8.73
CA PRO A 89 -4.58 -20.38 8.09
C PRO A 89 -3.18 -20.20 7.50
N THR A 90 -3.11 -19.60 6.31
CA THR A 90 -1.84 -19.12 5.77
C THR A 90 -1.32 -17.94 6.58
N TYR A 91 -0.03 -17.63 6.45
CA TYR A 91 0.53 -16.42 7.05
C TYR A 91 -0.24 -15.15 6.66
N LEU A 92 -0.68 -15.04 5.40
CA LEU A 92 -1.45 -13.88 4.94
C LEU A 92 -2.86 -13.83 5.55
N ALA A 93 -3.50 -14.98 5.80
CA ALA A 93 -4.75 -15.01 6.55
C ALA A 93 -4.57 -14.47 7.98
N GLU A 94 -3.45 -14.82 8.63
CA GLU A 94 -3.11 -14.34 9.97
C GLU A 94 -2.83 -12.84 9.96
N VAL A 95 -2.07 -12.33 8.98
CA VAL A 95 -1.82 -10.89 8.79
C VAL A 95 -3.13 -10.12 8.67
N TRP A 96 -4.06 -10.59 7.83
CA TRP A 96 -5.33 -9.88 7.63
C TRP A 96 -6.26 -9.99 8.83
N LYS A 97 -6.25 -11.11 9.56
CA LYS A 97 -6.96 -11.20 10.85
C LYS A 97 -6.38 -10.24 11.90
N GLU A 98 -5.05 -10.07 11.92
CA GLU A 98 -4.39 -9.11 12.82
C GLU A 98 -4.70 -7.67 12.43
N TYR A 99 -4.53 -7.33 11.15
CA TYR A 99 -4.77 -5.99 10.62
C TYR A 99 -6.24 -5.57 10.78
N SER A 100 -7.17 -6.53 10.68
CA SER A 100 -8.60 -6.29 10.91
C SER A 100 -8.92 -5.86 12.35
N LYS A 101 -7.99 -6.00 13.32
CA LYS A 101 -8.16 -5.39 14.64
C LYS A 101 -7.92 -3.87 14.61
N GLY A 102 -7.11 -3.38 13.68
CA GLY A 102 -6.94 -1.97 13.33
C GLY A 102 -8.17 -1.39 12.66
N ASP A 103 -8.71 -2.14 11.69
CA ASP A 103 -9.90 -1.77 10.96
C ASP A 103 -10.72 -3.01 10.60
N SER A 104 -11.81 -3.22 11.33
CA SER A 104 -12.66 -4.40 11.18
C SER A 104 -13.42 -4.44 9.86
N ARG A 105 -13.43 -3.36 9.08
CA ARG A 105 -14.02 -3.35 7.74
C ARG A 105 -13.34 -4.34 6.78
N TYR A 106 -12.08 -4.71 7.03
CA TYR A 106 -11.40 -5.75 6.26
C TYR A 106 -12.03 -7.14 6.48
N VAL A 107 -12.09 -7.62 7.73
CA VAL A 107 -12.75 -8.91 8.01
C VAL A 107 -14.26 -8.86 7.75
N GLY A 108 -14.88 -7.70 7.96
CA GLY A 108 -16.27 -7.42 7.65
C GLY A 108 -16.57 -7.29 6.16
N ARG A 109 -15.54 -7.32 5.30
CA ARG A 109 -15.67 -7.25 3.84
C ARG A 109 -16.44 -6.01 3.38
N ASP A 110 -16.12 -4.85 3.95
CA ASP A 110 -16.71 -3.58 3.53
C ASP A 110 -16.48 -3.32 2.03
N SER A 111 -17.52 -2.80 1.38
CA SER A 111 -17.53 -2.59 -0.07
C SER A 111 -16.54 -1.53 -0.53
N ALA A 112 -16.34 -0.44 0.24
CA ALA A 112 -15.41 0.62 -0.12
C ALA A 112 -13.97 0.15 0.05
N VAL A 113 -13.67 -0.55 1.16
CA VAL A 113 -12.36 -1.17 1.37
C VAL A 113 -12.05 -2.16 0.26
N ILE A 114 -12.94 -3.13 -0.03
CA ILE A 114 -12.70 -4.11 -1.11
C ILE A 114 -12.49 -3.44 -2.46
N ALA A 115 -13.26 -2.39 -2.78
CA ALA A 115 -13.13 -1.69 -4.06
C ALA A 115 -11.78 -0.99 -4.19
N VAL A 116 -11.35 -0.26 -3.15
CA VAL A 116 -10.04 0.41 -3.13
C VAL A 116 -8.92 -0.62 -3.23
N GLU A 117 -8.91 -1.63 -2.36
CA GLU A 117 -7.89 -2.68 -2.32
C GLU A 117 -7.86 -3.51 -3.61
N GLY A 118 -9.01 -3.71 -4.25
CA GLY A 118 -9.12 -4.38 -5.54
C GLY A 118 -8.43 -3.61 -6.65
N ILE A 119 -8.66 -2.30 -6.71
CA ILE A 119 -8.01 -1.40 -7.68
C ILE A 119 -6.50 -1.33 -7.41
N THR A 120 -6.08 -1.16 -6.16
CA THR A 120 -4.67 -1.09 -5.81
C THR A 120 -3.96 -2.40 -6.15
N ALA A 121 -4.55 -3.56 -5.85
CA ALA A 121 -3.96 -4.86 -6.12
C ALA A 121 -3.74 -5.13 -7.62
N VAL A 122 -4.72 -4.81 -8.48
CA VAL A 122 -4.68 -5.17 -9.90
C VAL A 122 -4.11 -4.08 -10.80
N LEU A 123 -4.16 -2.80 -10.40
CA LEU A 123 -3.65 -1.68 -11.19
C LEU A 123 -2.42 -1.04 -10.55
N GLU A 124 -2.53 -0.56 -9.31
CA GLU A 124 -1.45 0.23 -8.71
C GLU A 124 -0.23 -0.62 -8.33
N GLY A 125 -0.44 -1.86 -7.93
CA GLY A 125 0.61 -2.83 -7.65
C GLY A 125 1.51 -3.08 -8.87
N PRO A 126 0.96 -3.57 -9.99
CA PRO A 126 1.70 -3.73 -11.24
C PRO A 126 2.29 -2.41 -11.76
N ALA A 127 1.55 -1.30 -11.66
CA ALA A 127 2.05 0.01 -12.09
C ALA A 127 3.24 0.47 -11.23
N SER A 128 3.29 0.15 -9.94
CA SER A 128 4.42 0.45 -9.06
C SER A 128 5.67 -0.33 -9.47
N ILE A 129 5.54 -1.61 -9.81
CA ILE A 129 6.66 -2.38 -10.37
C ILE A 129 7.14 -1.78 -11.70
N LEU A 130 6.20 -1.35 -12.56
CA LEU A 130 6.52 -0.65 -13.80
C LEU A 130 7.23 0.70 -13.54
N ALA A 131 6.88 1.42 -12.47
CA ALA A 131 7.54 2.66 -12.08
C ALA A 131 9.00 2.43 -11.69
N ALA A 132 9.28 1.37 -10.91
CA ALA A 132 10.64 0.97 -10.58
C ALA A 132 11.46 0.63 -11.85
N TYR A 133 10.87 -0.11 -12.79
CA TYR A 133 11.48 -0.39 -14.10
C TYR A 133 11.73 0.89 -14.91
N ALA A 134 10.75 1.80 -14.95
CA ALA A 134 10.83 3.05 -15.69
C ALA A 134 11.94 3.96 -15.14
N ILE A 135 12.15 3.96 -13.82
CA ILE A 135 13.27 4.65 -13.18
C ILE A 135 14.60 3.98 -13.59
N ALA A 136 14.72 2.67 -13.43
CA ALA A 136 15.95 1.93 -13.72
C ALA A 136 16.41 2.09 -15.18
N THR A 137 15.46 2.11 -16.12
CA THR A 137 15.71 2.21 -17.56
C THR A 137 15.55 3.62 -18.13
N ARG A 138 15.37 4.63 -17.27
CA ARG A 138 15.23 6.06 -17.63
C ARG A 138 14.17 6.33 -18.70
N LYS A 139 13.01 5.70 -18.57
CA LYS A 139 11.92 5.93 -19.51
C LYS A 139 11.39 7.36 -19.39
N PRO A 140 11.06 8.03 -20.50
CA PRO A 140 10.59 9.42 -20.48
C PRO A 140 9.27 9.59 -19.72
N TYR A 141 8.44 8.55 -19.67
CA TYR A 141 7.18 8.55 -18.93
C TYR A 141 7.32 8.31 -17.42
N SER A 142 8.54 8.09 -16.91
CA SER A 142 8.77 7.70 -15.50
C SER A 142 8.14 8.67 -14.50
N HIS A 143 8.29 9.98 -14.69
CA HIS A 143 7.71 10.97 -13.78
C HIS A 143 6.17 11.04 -13.86
N LEU A 144 5.60 10.91 -15.06
CA LEU A 144 4.15 10.91 -15.25
C LEU A 144 3.52 9.68 -14.60
N LEU A 145 4.13 8.50 -14.80
CA LEU A 145 3.69 7.26 -14.19
C LEU A 145 3.71 7.35 -12.66
N GLN A 146 4.79 7.89 -12.09
CA GLN A 146 4.90 8.11 -10.64
C GLN A 146 3.81 9.05 -10.10
N ILE A 147 3.45 10.12 -10.83
CA ILE A 147 2.35 11.01 -10.44
C ILE A 147 1.02 10.27 -10.50
N ALA A 148 0.75 9.52 -11.57
CA ALA A 148 -0.51 8.80 -11.74
C ALA A 148 -0.75 7.81 -10.60
N ILE A 149 0.26 7.00 -10.26
CA ILE A 149 0.17 6.04 -9.15
C ILE A 149 0.03 6.76 -7.81
N ALA A 150 0.86 7.79 -7.56
CA ALA A 150 0.83 8.51 -6.29
C ALA A 150 -0.52 9.21 -6.04
N LEU A 151 -1.14 9.78 -7.08
CA LEU A 151 -2.48 10.36 -6.95
C LEU A 151 -3.56 9.30 -6.71
N GLY A 152 -3.42 8.12 -7.33
CA GLY A 152 -4.28 6.96 -7.04
C GLY A 152 -4.21 6.54 -5.57
N GLN A 153 -3.00 6.38 -5.03
CA GLN A 153 -2.77 6.06 -3.61
C GLN A 153 -3.35 7.11 -2.67
N LEU A 154 -3.15 8.40 -2.97
CA LEU A 154 -3.71 9.50 -2.19
C LEU A 154 -5.24 9.50 -2.22
N TYR A 155 -5.83 9.25 -3.40
CA TYR A 155 -7.28 9.18 -3.55
C TYR A 155 -7.86 7.96 -2.82
N GLY A 156 -7.29 6.77 -2.99
CA GLY A 156 -7.70 5.56 -2.29
C GLY A 156 -7.59 5.71 -0.77
N THR A 157 -6.49 6.29 -0.28
CA THR A 157 -6.31 6.57 1.15
C THR A 157 -7.32 7.60 1.66
N ALA A 158 -7.64 8.62 0.87
CA ALA A 158 -8.69 9.58 1.23
C ALA A 158 -10.06 8.89 1.33
N VAL A 159 -10.44 8.06 0.34
CA VAL A 159 -11.68 7.27 0.38
C VAL A 159 -11.70 6.36 1.60
N TYR A 160 -10.60 5.70 1.91
CA TYR A 160 -10.46 4.82 3.08
C TYR A 160 -10.77 5.52 4.41
N PHE A 161 -10.18 6.69 4.65
CA PHE A 161 -10.42 7.47 5.88
C PHE A 161 -11.79 8.15 5.90
N ILE A 162 -12.23 8.72 4.76
CA ILE A 162 -13.52 9.41 4.66
C ILE A 162 -14.66 8.43 4.92
N THR A 163 -14.62 7.24 4.33
CA THR A 163 -15.67 6.22 4.53
C THR A 163 -15.73 5.75 5.98
N SER A 164 -14.58 5.55 6.64
CA SER A 164 -14.57 5.22 8.08
C SER A 164 -15.26 6.29 8.90
N TYR A 165 -14.90 7.55 8.64
CA TYR A 165 -15.46 8.70 9.35
C TYR A 165 -16.98 8.82 9.14
N LEU A 166 -17.45 8.65 7.90
CA LEU A 166 -18.87 8.70 7.58
C LEU A 166 -19.67 7.56 8.22
N GLU A 167 -19.04 6.41 8.44
CA GLU A 167 -19.64 5.25 9.11
C GLU A 167 -19.48 5.28 10.64
N GLY A 168 -18.97 6.37 11.20
CA GLY A 168 -18.89 6.61 12.65
C GLY A 168 -17.55 6.27 13.29
N ASP A 169 -16.52 5.95 12.50
CA ASP A 169 -15.12 5.74 12.92
C ASP A 169 -14.95 4.78 14.10
N ASN A 170 -15.73 3.70 14.12
CA ASN A 170 -15.79 2.75 15.22
C ASN A 170 -15.51 1.32 14.73
N PHE A 171 -14.30 1.09 14.24
CA PHE A 171 -13.88 -0.19 13.66
C PHE A 171 -12.63 -0.80 14.29
N ALA A 172 -11.93 -0.06 15.15
CA ALA A 172 -10.71 -0.52 15.81
C ALA A 172 -11.03 -1.25 17.13
N ALA A 173 -10.39 -2.39 17.35
CA ALA A 173 -10.58 -3.22 18.54
C ALA A 173 -10.05 -2.57 19.83
N SER A 174 -9.13 -1.61 19.73
CA SER A 174 -8.63 -0.81 20.85
C SER A 174 -7.97 0.48 20.37
N THR A 175 -7.72 1.40 21.28
CA THR A 175 -6.98 2.66 21.01
C THR A 175 -5.58 2.40 20.42
N TYR A 176 -4.90 1.34 20.87
CA TYR A 176 -3.61 0.96 20.28
C TYR A 176 -3.74 0.60 18.80
N TYR A 177 -4.71 -0.25 18.47
CA TYR A 177 -4.96 -0.65 17.09
C TYR A 177 -5.39 0.54 16.22
N TYR A 178 -6.21 1.44 16.77
CA TYR A 178 -6.60 2.66 16.07
C TYR A 178 -5.39 3.52 15.70
N TYR A 179 -4.54 3.90 16.66
CA TYR A 179 -3.43 4.80 16.34
C TYR A 179 -2.31 4.10 15.58
N PHE A 180 -1.89 2.90 15.99
CA PHE A 180 -0.74 2.26 15.38
C PHE A 180 -1.08 1.64 14.01
N TYR A 181 -2.12 0.81 13.94
CA TYR A 181 -2.47 0.13 12.68
C TYR A 181 -3.26 1.05 11.75
N TYR A 182 -4.32 1.67 12.24
CA TYR A 182 -5.21 2.45 11.38
C TYR A 182 -4.61 3.81 11.00
N VAL A 183 -4.06 4.59 11.93
CA VAL A 183 -3.50 5.93 11.60
C VAL A 183 -2.06 5.85 11.08
N VAL A 184 -1.13 5.30 11.87
CA VAL A 184 0.31 5.40 11.57
C VAL A 184 0.70 4.59 10.33
N MET A 185 0.28 3.32 10.19
CA MET A 185 0.64 2.53 9.01
C MET A 185 0.09 3.13 7.72
N ASN A 186 -1.15 3.63 7.70
CA ASN A 186 -1.74 4.25 6.51
C ASN A 186 -1.13 5.63 6.20
N SER A 187 -0.54 6.32 7.18
CA SER A 187 0.08 7.64 6.95
C SER A 187 1.23 7.63 5.92
N PHE A 188 1.91 6.49 5.75
CA PHE A 188 2.96 6.35 4.73
C PHE A 188 2.44 6.50 3.30
N TRP A 189 1.22 6.02 3.03
CA TRP A 189 0.52 6.18 1.75
C TRP A 189 -0.05 7.59 1.53
N ILE A 190 0.08 8.49 2.52
CA ILE A 190 -0.19 9.92 2.38
C ILE A 190 1.11 10.68 2.11
N TRP A 191 2.08 10.55 3.01
CA TRP A 191 3.27 11.40 3.00
C TRP A 191 4.20 11.09 1.82
N ILE A 192 4.50 9.81 1.57
CA ILE A 192 5.47 9.43 0.55
C ILE A 192 4.93 9.74 -0.86
N PRO A 193 3.68 9.37 -1.22
CA PRO A 193 3.08 9.74 -2.50
C PRO A 193 3.03 11.25 -2.71
N SER A 194 2.69 12.04 -1.68
CA SER A 194 2.69 13.51 -1.77
C SER A 194 4.06 14.08 -2.15
N LEU A 195 5.13 13.59 -1.51
CA LEU A 195 6.50 14.01 -1.82
C LEU A 195 6.91 13.61 -3.25
N ILE A 196 6.47 12.44 -3.72
CA ILE A 196 6.71 11.96 -5.08
C ILE A 196 6.00 12.86 -6.10
N VAL A 197 4.74 13.21 -5.86
CA VAL A 197 3.98 14.14 -6.72
C VAL A 197 4.71 15.48 -6.83
N ILE A 198 5.08 16.08 -5.69
CA ILE A 198 5.81 17.36 -5.67
C ILE A 198 7.12 17.27 -6.45
N ARG A 199 7.91 16.20 -6.24
CA ARG A 199 9.19 16.00 -6.94
C ARG A 199 8.98 15.85 -8.44
N SER A 200 8.09 14.95 -8.86
CA SER A 200 7.87 14.63 -10.27
C SER A 200 7.24 15.81 -11.01
N TRP A 201 6.32 16.53 -10.37
CA TRP A 201 5.73 17.77 -10.90
C TRP A 201 6.82 18.81 -11.20
N LYS A 202 7.69 19.11 -10.24
CA LYS A 202 8.82 20.04 -10.42
C LYS A 202 9.73 19.63 -11.58
N LYS A 203 10.00 18.33 -11.74
CA LYS A 203 10.84 17.80 -12.83
C LYS A 203 10.17 17.95 -14.19
N ILE A 204 8.87 17.68 -14.29
CA ILE A 204 8.10 17.86 -15.52
C ILE A 204 8.06 19.34 -15.92
N CYS A 205 7.69 20.24 -15.00
CA CYS A 205 7.64 21.68 -15.28
C CYS A 205 9.01 22.23 -15.75
N ALA A 206 10.09 21.83 -15.09
CA ALA A 206 11.44 22.23 -15.51
C ALA A 206 11.80 21.75 -16.92
N ALA A 207 11.42 20.52 -17.28
CA ALA A 207 11.66 19.97 -18.61
C ALA A 207 10.87 20.72 -19.69
N VAL A 208 9.60 21.04 -19.44
CA VAL A 208 8.75 21.82 -20.34
C VAL A 208 9.35 23.22 -20.57
N HIS A 209 9.78 23.89 -19.51
CA HIS A 209 10.36 25.23 -19.64
C HIS A 209 11.66 25.24 -20.46
N ILE A 210 12.54 24.24 -20.28
CA ILE A 210 13.75 24.08 -21.09
C ILE A 210 13.40 23.86 -22.57
N GLN A 211 12.35 23.09 -22.85
CA GLN A 211 11.91 22.84 -24.23
C GLN A 211 11.38 24.12 -24.90
N GLU A 212 10.63 24.94 -24.19
CA GLU A 212 10.15 26.24 -24.68
C GLU A 212 11.30 27.20 -24.97
N GLN A 213 12.29 27.31 -24.07
CA GLN A 213 13.47 28.15 -24.27
C GLN A 213 14.32 27.70 -25.47
N LYS A 214 14.39 26.39 -25.74
CA LYS A 214 15.08 25.89 -26.94
C LYS A 214 14.32 26.26 -28.22
N ARG A 215 12.99 26.17 -28.19
CA ARG A 215 12.14 26.56 -29.32
C ARG A 215 12.24 28.05 -29.63
N SER A 216 12.26 28.92 -28.62
CA SER A 216 12.39 30.37 -28.82
C SER A 216 13.76 30.79 -29.36
N LYS A 217 14.84 30.06 -29.04
CA LYS A 217 16.19 30.32 -29.60
C LYS A 217 16.40 29.81 -31.03
N THR A 218 15.53 28.92 -31.50
CA THR A 218 15.64 28.32 -32.85
C THR A 218 14.77 29.06 -33.88
N ARG A 219 13.91 29.98 -33.44
CA ARG A 219 13.03 30.80 -34.26
C ARG A 219 13.61 32.21 -34.37
#